data_AF-A0A5C6B8Z4-F1
#
_entry.id   AF-A0A5C6B8Z4-F1
#
_cell.length_a   1.000
_cell.length_b   1.000
_cell.length_c   1.000
_cell.angle_alpha   90.00
_cell.angle_beta   90.00
_cell.angle_gamma   90.00
#
_symmetry.space_group_name_H-M   'P 1'
#
loop_
_entity.id
_entity.type
_entity.pdbx_description
1 polymer ?
#
loop_
_entity_poly.entity_id
_entity_poly.type
_entity_poly.pdbx_seq_one_letter_code
_entity_poly.pdbx_strand_id
1 'polypeptide(L)'
;MIDRSAAGRLVLTLGLLLSASSASFAEVVTRPTGLNLGDQYRLAFVTSVGRDASSANIADYNTFVSNVANSVPALAALGTSWNTIASTSTVDARDNTGTNPLTSDPSVPIYLLNDTLLATGNSDLWDGSILNSLSVTETDTRHSDFVWTGTRFNGIGDADFAMPGISPNFSTLNVLQGHSSIATLDWINVSLVRSPSLSYSFYALSAPITVTSVPEPSSLAVLAMGTLCLTSRRRSQRQKRRAVSAE
;
A
#
# COMPACT_ATOMS: atom_id res chain seq x y z
N MET A 1 48.27 5.66 62.10
CA MET A 1 47.83 7.06 62.22
C MET A 1 47.00 7.41 60.97
N ILE A 2 45.67 7.26 61.10
CA ILE A 2 44.53 7.95 60.46
C ILE A 2 44.69 8.53 59.01
N ASP A 3 44.15 7.80 58.03
CA ASP A 3 43.06 8.06 57.04
C ASP A 3 42.75 9.45 56.39
N ARG A 4 42.14 9.38 55.18
CA ARG A 4 41.30 10.33 54.37
C ARG A 4 42.00 11.14 53.25
N SER A 5 41.47 11.42 52.04
CA SER A 5 40.15 11.25 51.40
C SER A 5 40.19 11.76 49.94
N ALA A 6 39.43 11.10 49.02
CA ALA A 6 38.65 11.59 47.84
C ALA A 6 39.30 12.57 46.81
N ALA A 7 38.90 12.76 45.54
CA ALA A 7 37.75 12.51 44.68
C ALA A 7 38.27 12.69 43.22
N GLY A 8 37.80 12.07 42.12
CA GLY A 8 36.42 11.90 41.67
C GLY A 8 35.93 13.14 40.89
N ARG A 9 35.85 13.05 39.54
CA ARG A 9 35.02 13.86 38.58
C ARG A 9 35.50 13.56 37.15
N LEU A 10 34.97 12.57 36.41
CA LEU A 10 33.65 12.46 35.78
C LEU A 10 33.25 13.74 35.01
N VAL A 11 33.55 13.77 33.70
CA VAL A 11 32.99 14.75 32.76
C VAL A 11 31.97 14.02 31.88
N LEU A 12 30.73 14.46 32.02
CA LEU A 12 29.51 13.99 31.38
C LEU A 12 29.56 14.25 29.86
N THR A 13 29.45 13.23 29.03
CA THR A 13 29.05 13.38 27.62
C THR A 13 27.53 13.52 27.55
N LEU A 14 27.07 14.74 27.29
CA LEU A 14 25.67 15.08 27.09
C LEU A 14 25.22 14.59 25.70
N GLY A 15 24.58 13.42 25.65
CA GLY A 15 23.94 12.90 24.45
C GLY A 15 22.63 13.64 24.19
N LEU A 16 22.64 14.55 23.21
CA LEU A 16 21.45 15.23 22.72
C LEU A 16 20.60 14.22 21.93
N LEU A 17 19.60 13.62 22.59
CA LEU A 17 18.56 12.84 21.95
C LEU A 17 17.68 13.78 21.13
N LEU A 18 17.94 13.86 19.83
CA LEU A 18 17.03 14.45 18.86
C LEU A 18 15.80 13.54 18.76
N SER A 19 14.75 13.87 19.50
CA SER A 19 13.43 13.29 19.31
C SER A 19 12.88 13.81 17.98
N ALA A 20 13.21 13.11 16.88
CA ALA A 20 12.49 13.29 15.64
C ALA A 20 11.05 12.81 15.87
N SER A 21 10.11 13.75 16.01
CA SER A 21 8.68 13.46 15.99
C SER A 21 8.36 12.85 14.63
N SER A 22 8.36 11.53 14.53
CA SER A 22 7.83 10.83 13.37
C SER A 22 6.34 11.16 13.32
N ALA A 23 5.87 11.76 12.24
CA ALA A 23 4.44 11.82 11.99
C ALA A 23 3.90 10.39 11.99
N SER A 24 3.01 10.07 12.93
CA SER A 24 2.31 8.80 12.99
C SER A 24 1.23 8.81 11.92
N PHE A 25 1.53 8.28 10.74
CA PHE A 25 0.48 7.85 9.83
C PHE A 25 -0.15 6.56 10.39
N ALA A 26 -1.44 6.33 10.10
CA ALA A 26 -2.00 4.99 10.31
C ALA A 26 -1.15 3.98 9.55
N GLU A 27 -0.88 2.83 10.15
CA GLU A 27 -0.05 1.81 9.52
C GLU A 27 -0.86 1.16 8.39
N VAL A 28 -0.49 1.48 7.14
CA VAL A 28 -1.04 0.85 5.95
C VAL A 28 -0.81 -0.66 6.01
N VAL A 29 -1.87 -1.45 5.81
CA VAL A 29 -1.80 -2.90 5.78
C VAL A 29 -1.23 -3.35 4.43
N THR A 30 0.03 -3.76 4.43
CA THR A 30 0.72 -4.26 3.23
C THR A 30 0.70 -5.77 3.10
N ARG A 31 0.37 -6.48 4.18
CA ARG A 31 0.14 -7.93 4.20
C ARG A 31 -1.22 -8.21 4.84
N PRO A 32 -2.22 -8.61 4.05
CA PRO A 32 -3.52 -8.98 4.57
C PRO A 32 -3.45 -10.13 5.58
N THR A 33 -4.37 -10.14 6.54
CA THR A 33 -4.47 -11.21 7.54
C THR A 33 -5.10 -12.47 6.95
N GLY A 34 -4.77 -13.63 7.53
CA GLY A 34 -5.33 -14.92 7.10
C GLY A 34 -4.68 -15.56 5.87
N LEU A 35 -3.69 -14.92 5.24
CA LEU A 35 -2.92 -15.51 4.13
C LEU A 35 -1.72 -16.35 4.64
N ASN A 36 -1.57 -17.54 4.06
CA ASN A 36 -0.48 -18.47 4.35
C ASN A 36 0.79 -18.13 3.55
N LEU A 37 1.92 -18.69 3.96
CA LEU A 37 3.16 -18.58 3.21
C LEU A 37 2.99 -19.20 1.81
N GLY A 38 3.41 -18.47 0.78
CA GLY A 38 3.27 -18.88 -0.61
C GLY A 38 1.97 -18.44 -1.29
N ASP A 39 0.97 -17.98 -0.53
CA ASP A 39 -0.27 -17.44 -1.12
C ASP A 39 0.04 -16.16 -1.90
N GLN A 40 -0.70 -15.94 -2.98
CA GLN A 40 -0.65 -14.70 -3.76
C GLN A 40 -1.83 -13.80 -3.43
N TYR A 41 -1.59 -12.50 -3.43
CA TYR A 41 -2.62 -11.48 -3.27
C TYR A 41 -2.23 -10.22 -4.04
N ARG A 42 -3.18 -9.30 -4.18
CA ARG A 42 -2.93 -7.94 -4.69
C ARG A 42 -3.44 -6.91 -3.71
N LEU A 43 -2.88 -5.72 -3.79
CA LEU A 43 -3.34 -4.54 -3.07
C LEU A 43 -3.93 -3.54 -4.05
N ALA A 44 -5.01 -2.87 -3.63
CA ALA A 44 -5.67 -1.83 -4.38
C ALA A 44 -5.99 -0.63 -3.50
N PHE A 45 -5.96 0.56 -4.10
CA PHE A 45 -6.35 1.81 -3.44
C PHE A 45 -6.83 2.84 -4.47
N VAL A 46 -7.52 3.88 -4.02
CA VAL A 46 -7.83 5.08 -4.82
C VAL A 46 -6.85 6.18 -4.48
N THR A 47 -6.24 6.84 -5.47
CA THR A 47 -5.26 7.91 -5.19
C THR A 47 -5.92 9.08 -4.45
N SER A 48 -5.28 9.57 -3.38
CA SER A 48 -5.76 10.77 -2.66
C SER A 48 -5.64 12.06 -3.48
N VAL A 49 -4.71 12.06 -4.44
CA VAL A 49 -4.50 13.14 -5.41
C VAL A 49 -5.06 12.76 -6.77
N GLY A 50 -5.43 13.76 -7.55
CA GLY A 50 -5.95 13.58 -8.91
C GLY A 50 -4.98 13.98 -10.01
N ARG A 51 -5.31 13.59 -11.23
CA ARG A 51 -4.73 14.13 -12.47
C ARG A 51 -5.78 14.17 -13.57
N ASP A 52 -5.44 14.86 -14.66
CA ASP A 52 -6.24 14.84 -15.88
C ASP A 52 -6.17 13.48 -16.60
N ALA A 53 -7.17 13.26 -17.45
CA ALA A 53 -7.37 12.10 -18.32
C ALA A 53 -7.08 12.43 -19.80
N SER A 54 -6.15 13.35 -20.08
CA SER A 54 -5.88 13.86 -21.43
C SER A 54 -4.86 13.04 -22.24
N SER A 55 -4.15 12.11 -21.61
CA SER A 55 -3.17 11.26 -22.29
C SER A 55 -3.81 10.05 -22.96
N ALA A 56 -3.34 9.74 -24.18
CA ALA A 56 -3.67 8.50 -24.89
C ALA A 56 -2.77 7.32 -24.50
N ASN A 57 -1.70 7.56 -23.74
CA ASN A 57 -0.76 6.51 -23.34
C ASN A 57 -1.07 6.01 -21.93
N ILE A 58 -1.42 4.73 -21.80
CA ILE A 58 -1.73 4.11 -20.51
C ILE A 58 -0.56 4.19 -19.52
N ALA A 59 0.68 4.19 -20.03
CA ALA A 59 1.88 4.24 -19.21
C ALA A 59 2.00 5.55 -18.41
N ASP A 60 1.41 6.64 -18.88
CA ASP A 60 1.41 7.90 -18.14
C ASP A 60 0.61 7.74 -16.86
N TYR A 61 -0.57 7.11 -16.92
CA TYR A 61 -1.42 6.87 -15.76
C TYR A 61 -0.81 5.84 -14.81
N ASN A 62 -0.19 4.77 -15.34
CA ASN A 62 0.58 3.82 -14.52
C ASN A 62 1.70 4.52 -13.76
N THR A 63 2.45 5.42 -14.42
CA THR A 63 3.52 6.20 -13.80
C THR A 63 2.97 7.07 -12.67
N PHE A 64 1.81 7.70 -12.87
CA PHE A 64 1.17 8.49 -11.83
C PHE A 64 0.78 7.66 -10.60
N VAL A 65 0.05 6.56 -10.76
CA VAL A 65 -0.36 5.73 -9.60
C VAL A 65 0.85 5.07 -8.93
N SER A 66 1.88 4.69 -9.70
CA SER A 66 3.16 4.21 -9.18
C SER A 66 3.86 5.28 -8.33
N ASN A 67 3.89 6.53 -8.77
CA ASN A 67 4.48 7.62 -7.98
C ASN A 67 3.69 7.89 -6.69
N VAL A 68 2.36 7.82 -6.74
CA VAL A 68 1.52 7.94 -5.54
C VAL A 68 1.80 6.78 -4.57
N ALA A 69 1.83 5.54 -5.03
CA ALA A 69 2.17 4.38 -4.19
C ALA A 69 3.57 4.52 -3.58
N ASN A 70 4.57 4.87 -4.39
CA ASN A 70 5.96 5.00 -3.95
C ASN A 70 6.22 6.20 -3.02
N SER A 71 5.26 7.13 -2.91
CA SER A 71 5.31 8.19 -1.90
C SER A 71 5.10 7.67 -0.47
N VAL A 72 4.53 6.46 -0.33
CA VAL A 72 4.29 5.80 0.95
C VAL A 72 5.39 4.77 1.20
N PRO A 73 6.24 4.95 2.23
CA PRO A 73 7.40 4.08 2.44
C PRO A 73 7.06 2.59 2.57
N ALA A 74 5.93 2.26 3.20
CA ALA A 74 5.49 0.87 3.36
C ALA A 74 5.13 0.21 2.02
N LEU A 75 4.50 0.95 1.09
CA LEU A 75 4.16 0.45 -0.24
C LEU A 75 5.40 0.37 -1.14
N ALA A 76 6.29 1.37 -1.06
CA ALA A 76 7.56 1.36 -1.78
C ALA A 76 8.43 0.14 -1.38
N ALA A 77 8.43 -0.21 -0.09
CA ALA A 77 9.19 -1.35 0.44
C ALA A 77 8.71 -2.72 -0.08
N LEU A 78 7.50 -2.82 -0.65
CA LEU A 78 7.02 -4.04 -1.29
C LEU A 78 7.79 -4.37 -2.57
N GLY A 79 8.41 -3.38 -3.22
CA GLY A 79 9.13 -3.57 -4.49
C GLY A 79 8.26 -4.11 -5.63
N THR A 80 6.94 -3.93 -5.55
CA THR A 80 5.97 -4.34 -6.58
C THR A 80 5.71 -3.21 -7.56
N SER A 81 5.18 -3.54 -8.74
CA SER A 81 4.68 -2.56 -9.70
C SER A 81 3.22 -2.20 -9.41
N TRP A 82 2.83 -0.97 -9.77
CA TRP A 82 1.47 -0.45 -9.61
C TRP A 82 0.95 0.08 -10.94
N ASN A 83 -0.16 -0.49 -11.39
CA ASN A 83 -0.82 -0.08 -12.62
C ASN A 83 -2.21 0.46 -12.32
N THR A 84 -2.68 1.39 -13.16
CA THR A 84 -3.99 1.99 -12.98
C THR A 84 -5.10 1.04 -13.42
N ILE A 85 -6.23 1.02 -12.71
CA ILE A 85 -7.46 0.35 -13.17
C ILE A 85 -8.19 1.30 -14.11
N ALA A 86 -7.66 1.43 -15.31
CA ALA A 86 -8.20 2.34 -16.31
C ALA A 86 -7.81 1.89 -17.72
N SER A 87 -8.55 2.36 -18.73
CA SER A 87 -8.36 2.00 -20.13
C SER A 87 -8.06 3.22 -20.99
N THR A 88 -7.21 3.01 -22.00
CA THR A 88 -7.10 3.90 -23.15
C THR A 88 -7.76 3.26 -24.37
N SER A 89 -7.84 3.98 -25.48
CA SER A 89 -8.43 3.45 -26.73
C SER A 89 -7.72 2.20 -27.28
N THR A 90 -6.51 1.88 -26.81
CA THR A 90 -5.69 0.75 -27.30
C THR A 90 -5.33 -0.26 -26.21
N VAL A 91 -5.60 0.04 -24.93
CA VAL A 91 -5.24 -0.84 -23.82
C VAL A 91 -6.40 -0.95 -22.85
N ASP A 92 -6.90 -2.18 -22.69
CA ASP A 92 -7.92 -2.54 -21.71
C ASP A 92 -7.34 -2.55 -20.28
N ALA A 93 -8.11 -2.08 -19.30
CA ALA A 93 -7.70 -2.06 -17.90
C ALA A 93 -7.33 -3.45 -17.35
N ARG A 94 -8.07 -4.49 -17.75
CA ARG A 94 -7.80 -5.88 -17.33
C ARG A 94 -6.47 -6.40 -17.88
N ASP A 95 -6.06 -5.96 -19.05
CA ASP A 95 -4.75 -6.33 -19.63
C ASP A 95 -3.63 -5.50 -19.01
N ASN A 96 -3.86 -4.19 -18.84
CA ASN A 96 -2.93 -3.26 -18.19
C ASN A 96 -2.53 -3.73 -16.79
N THR A 97 -3.49 -4.22 -16.01
CA THR A 97 -3.29 -4.66 -14.62
C THR A 97 -2.90 -6.14 -14.48
N GLY A 98 -2.88 -6.89 -15.60
CA GLY A 98 -2.66 -8.33 -15.60
C GLY A 98 -3.73 -9.10 -14.84
N THR A 99 -4.99 -8.65 -14.94
CA THR A 99 -6.16 -9.23 -14.26
C THR A 99 -7.19 -9.78 -15.25
N ASN A 100 -6.82 -9.95 -16.53
CA ASN A 100 -7.70 -10.53 -17.53
C ASN A 100 -8.05 -11.99 -17.15
N PRO A 101 -9.31 -12.30 -16.78
CA PRO A 101 -9.68 -13.63 -16.32
C PRO A 101 -9.56 -14.73 -17.38
N LEU A 102 -9.39 -14.34 -18.65
CA LEU A 102 -9.21 -15.27 -19.76
C LEU A 102 -7.75 -15.72 -19.93
N THR A 103 -6.79 -14.99 -19.38
CA THR A 103 -5.34 -15.21 -19.61
C THR A 103 -4.50 -15.20 -18.33
N SER A 104 -5.06 -14.79 -17.19
CA SER A 104 -4.40 -14.73 -15.89
C SER A 104 -5.15 -15.59 -14.88
N ASP A 105 -4.51 -15.95 -13.77
CA ASP A 105 -5.17 -16.72 -12.71
C ASP A 105 -6.43 -15.97 -12.22
N PRO A 106 -7.64 -16.54 -12.39
CA PRO A 106 -8.87 -15.86 -12.04
C PRO A 106 -9.07 -15.67 -10.54
N SER A 107 -8.26 -16.32 -9.68
CA SER A 107 -8.56 -16.52 -8.25
C SER A 107 -7.64 -15.74 -7.30
N VAL A 108 -6.76 -14.87 -7.80
CA VAL A 108 -5.86 -14.09 -6.93
C VAL A 108 -6.68 -13.01 -6.19
N PRO A 109 -6.82 -13.07 -4.86
CA PRO A 109 -7.64 -12.14 -4.11
C PRO A 109 -7.02 -10.74 -4.08
N ILE A 110 -7.89 -9.73 -4.02
CA ILE A 110 -7.51 -8.32 -4.05
C ILE A 110 -8.00 -7.68 -2.76
N TYR A 111 -7.10 -7.01 -2.05
CA TYR A 111 -7.37 -6.36 -0.77
C TYR A 111 -7.16 -4.85 -0.85
N LEU A 112 -7.90 -4.12 -0.04
CA LEU A 112 -7.61 -2.74 0.29
C LEU A 112 -6.47 -2.64 1.30
N LEU A 113 -5.91 -1.43 1.41
CA LEU A 113 -4.82 -1.10 2.33
C LEU A 113 -5.19 -1.10 3.82
N ASN A 114 -6.40 -1.54 4.15
CA ASN A 114 -6.94 -1.65 5.50
C ASN A 114 -7.42 -3.08 5.83
N ASP A 115 -6.86 -4.09 5.14
CA ASP A 115 -7.19 -5.51 5.28
C ASP A 115 -8.60 -5.92 4.76
N THR A 116 -9.35 -4.99 4.18
CA THR A 116 -10.67 -5.31 3.61
C THR A 116 -10.53 -6.02 2.28
N LEU A 117 -11.17 -7.17 2.13
CA LEU A 117 -11.23 -7.88 0.84
C LEU A 117 -12.06 -7.08 -0.18
N LEU A 118 -11.44 -6.66 -1.27
CA LEU A 118 -12.09 -5.93 -2.36
C LEU A 118 -12.80 -6.88 -3.32
N ALA A 119 -12.08 -7.92 -3.75
CA ALA A 119 -12.56 -8.94 -4.67
C ALA A 119 -11.91 -10.29 -4.33
N THR A 120 -12.68 -11.36 -4.42
CA THR A 120 -12.19 -12.74 -4.22
C THR A 120 -11.21 -13.20 -5.30
N GLY A 121 -11.19 -12.52 -6.46
CA GLY A 121 -10.35 -12.89 -7.58
C GLY A 121 -10.41 -11.87 -8.73
N ASN A 122 -9.61 -12.10 -9.76
CA ASN A 122 -9.66 -11.33 -11.00
C ASN A 122 -11.00 -11.48 -11.73
N SER A 123 -11.66 -12.64 -11.65
CA SER A 123 -13.00 -12.82 -12.22
C SER A 123 -14.05 -11.96 -11.51
N ASP A 124 -14.00 -11.95 -10.17
CA ASP A 124 -14.90 -11.16 -9.31
C ASP A 124 -14.73 -9.66 -9.57
N LEU A 125 -13.48 -9.18 -9.72
CA LEU A 125 -13.21 -7.78 -10.06
C LEU A 125 -13.96 -7.29 -11.32
N TRP A 126 -14.18 -8.17 -12.30
CA TRP A 126 -14.72 -7.83 -13.63
C TRP A 126 -16.11 -8.41 -13.93
N ASP A 127 -16.84 -8.85 -12.90
CA ASP A 127 -18.17 -9.46 -13.08
C ASP A 127 -19.35 -8.47 -13.04
N GLY A 128 -19.08 -7.22 -12.68
CA GLY A 128 -20.09 -6.18 -12.51
C GLY A 128 -20.20 -5.61 -11.10
N SER A 129 -19.59 -6.25 -10.11
CA SER A 129 -19.55 -5.76 -8.74
C SER A 129 -18.23 -6.10 -8.04
N ILE A 130 -17.96 -5.40 -6.95
CA ILE A 130 -16.88 -5.68 -6.02
C ILE A 130 -17.52 -5.89 -4.64
N LEU A 131 -16.83 -6.61 -3.75
CA LEU A 131 -17.38 -6.94 -2.43
C LEU A 131 -17.50 -5.72 -1.53
N ASN A 132 -16.54 -4.80 -1.64
CA ASN A 132 -16.45 -3.59 -0.84
C ASN A 132 -16.07 -2.41 -1.74
N SER A 133 -16.43 -1.19 -1.36
CA SER A 133 -16.09 0.01 -2.12
C SER A 133 -14.58 0.27 -2.16
N LEU A 134 -14.03 0.62 -3.34
CA LEU A 134 -12.63 0.97 -3.53
C LEU A 134 -12.33 2.41 -3.07
N SER A 135 -12.59 2.70 -1.78
CA SER A 135 -12.61 4.05 -1.21
C SER A 135 -11.48 4.31 -0.21
N VAL A 136 -10.40 3.54 -0.24
CA VAL A 136 -9.26 3.67 0.69
C VAL A 136 -8.07 4.19 -0.09
N THR A 137 -7.39 5.22 0.43
CA THR A 137 -6.21 5.81 -0.22
C THR A 137 -4.91 5.11 0.13
N GLU A 138 -3.83 5.53 -0.54
CA GLU A 138 -2.46 5.07 -0.26
C GLU A 138 -2.01 5.27 1.20
N THR A 139 -2.69 6.14 1.95
CA THR A 139 -2.40 6.44 3.36
C THR A 139 -3.43 5.87 4.34
N ASP A 140 -4.25 4.91 3.90
CA ASP A 140 -5.34 4.32 4.68
C ASP A 140 -6.37 5.36 5.19
N THR A 141 -6.74 6.30 4.33
CA THR A 141 -7.85 7.24 4.60
C THR A 141 -9.02 6.97 3.69
N ARG A 142 -10.25 7.18 4.17
CA ARG A 142 -11.44 7.08 3.32
C ARG A 142 -11.51 8.24 2.35
N HIS A 143 -11.67 7.93 1.07
CA HIS A 143 -11.80 8.90 -0.02
C HIS A 143 -12.95 8.49 -0.94
N SER A 144 -13.97 9.34 -1.00
CA SER A 144 -15.18 9.15 -1.81
C SER A 144 -15.22 10.24 -2.87
N ASP A 145 -14.87 9.89 -4.09
CA ASP A 145 -14.86 10.85 -5.21
C ASP A 145 -15.05 10.12 -6.54
N PHE A 146 -15.20 10.90 -7.60
CA PHE A 146 -15.13 10.41 -8.96
C PHE A 146 -13.71 9.96 -9.31
N VAL A 147 -13.65 8.92 -10.13
CA VAL A 147 -12.39 8.27 -10.52
C VAL A 147 -12.37 8.10 -12.03
N TRP A 148 -11.27 8.48 -12.67
CA TRP A 148 -11.10 8.24 -14.10
C TRP A 148 -10.89 6.75 -14.38
N THR A 149 -11.69 6.19 -15.29
CA THR A 149 -11.61 4.76 -15.61
C THR A 149 -11.54 4.51 -17.11
N GLY A 150 -12.37 5.15 -17.93
CA GLY A 150 -12.47 4.82 -19.35
C GLY A 150 -12.88 3.36 -19.62
N THR A 151 -13.36 2.65 -18.60
CA THR A 151 -13.43 1.17 -18.57
C THR A 151 -14.86 0.72 -18.28
N ARG A 152 -15.32 -0.30 -18.99
CA ARG A 152 -16.60 -0.96 -18.72
C ARG A 152 -16.45 -1.98 -17.59
N PHE A 153 -17.56 -2.43 -17.03
CA PHE A 153 -17.58 -3.37 -15.91
C PHE A 153 -16.81 -4.68 -16.13
N ASN A 154 -16.60 -5.09 -17.37
CA ASN A 154 -15.85 -6.30 -17.74
C ASN A 154 -14.34 -6.06 -17.98
N GLY A 155 -13.84 -4.88 -17.63
CA GLY A 155 -12.43 -4.51 -17.74
C GLY A 155 -11.95 -4.14 -19.13
N ILE A 156 -12.87 -4.09 -20.11
CA ILE A 156 -12.59 -3.64 -21.48
C ILE A 156 -12.76 -2.12 -21.56
N GLY A 157 -11.89 -1.46 -22.31
CA GLY A 157 -12.01 -0.05 -22.63
C GLY A 157 -13.31 0.27 -23.35
N ASP A 158 -13.92 1.39 -23.00
CA ASP A 158 -15.05 1.88 -23.79
C ASP A 158 -14.56 2.40 -25.15
N ALA A 159 -15.15 1.92 -26.24
CA ALA A 159 -14.72 2.25 -27.60
C ALA A 159 -14.78 3.76 -27.91
N ASP A 160 -15.70 4.48 -27.28
CA ASP A 160 -15.88 5.92 -27.46
C ASP A 160 -15.39 6.74 -26.27
N PHE A 161 -15.34 6.13 -25.07
CA PHE A 161 -15.14 6.86 -23.81
C PHE A 161 -13.91 6.42 -22.99
N ALA A 162 -13.06 5.56 -23.54
CA ALA A 162 -11.73 5.31 -22.98
C ALA A 162 -10.84 6.55 -23.11
N MET A 163 -9.83 6.66 -22.26
CA MET A 163 -8.94 7.83 -22.26
C MET A 163 -8.14 7.94 -23.58
N PRO A 164 -8.02 9.14 -24.15
CA PRO A 164 -8.33 10.46 -23.56
C PRO A 164 -9.75 10.99 -23.88
N GLY A 165 -10.67 10.10 -24.27
CA GLY A 165 -12.05 10.44 -24.59
C GLY A 165 -12.23 10.97 -26.01
N ILE A 166 -11.29 10.68 -26.91
CA ILE A 166 -11.40 11.00 -28.33
C ILE A 166 -12.23 9.90 -29.00
N SER A 167 -13.50 10.21 -29.27
CA SER A 167 -14.34 9.35 -30.11
C SER A 167 -14.47 9.94 -31.51
N PRO A 168 -14.37 9.13 -32.58
CA PRO A 168 -14.71 9.59 -33.94
C PRO A 168 -16.20 9.88 -34.11
N ASN A 169 -17.06 9.38 -33.21
CA ASN A 169 -18.51 9.49 -33.28
C ASN A 169 -19.05 10.74 -32.55
N PHE A 170 -18.23 11.39 -31.72
CA PHE A 170 -18.64 12.55 -30.93
C PHE A 170 -17.70 13.74 -31.15
N SER A 171 -18.27 14.93 -31.30
CA SER A 171 -17.49 16.17 -31.45
C SER A 171 -16.95 16.73 -30.13
N THR A 172 -17.15 16.00 -29.02
CA THR A 172 -16.76 16.41 -27.67
C THR A 172 -15.96 15.31 -27.00
N LEU A 173 -14.89 15.68 -26.31
CA LEU A 173 -14.08 14.74 -25.54
C LEU A 173 -14.86 14.28 -24.30
N ASN A 174 -15.16 13.00 -24.22
CA ASN A 174 -15.87 12.40 -23.10
C ASN A 174 -15.10 11.21 -22.56
N VAL A 175 -14.85 11.18 -21.25
CA VAL A 175 -14.22 10.04 -20.59
C VAL A 175 -15.20 9.43 -19.59
N LEU A 176 -15.25 8.10 -19.58
CA LEU A 176 -16.01 7.33 -18.60
C LEU A 176 -15.33 7.40 -17.23
N GLN A 177 -16.12 7.61 -16.19
CA GLN A 177 -15.66 7.63 -14.81
C GLN A 177 -16.44 6.63 -13.96
N GLY A 178 -15.84 6.25 -12.83
CA GLY A 178 -16.47 5.51 -11.74
C GLY A 178 -16.61 6.37 -10.48
N HIS A 179 -17.04 5.75 -9.39
CA HIS A 179 -17.15 6.39 -8.08
C HIS A 179 -16.62 5.48 -6.96
N SER A 180 -15.63 5.95 -6.20
CA SER A 180 -14.85 5.12 -5.28
C SER A 180 -15.63 4.53 -4.11
N SER A 181 -16.75 5.15 -3.71
CA SER A 181 -17.59 4.66 -2.62
C SER A 181 -18.73 3.73 -3.05
N ILE A 182 -18.83 3.38 -4.34
CA ILE A 182 -19.82 2.42 -4.84
C ILE A 182 -19.13 1.07 -5.10
N ALA A 183 -19.88 -0.02 -4.93
CA ALA A 183 -19.39 -1.40 -5.12
C ALA A 183 -20.15 -2.17 -6.21
N THR A 184 -21.26 -1.62 -6.72
CA THR A 184 -21.95 -2.10 -7.93
C THR A 184 -21.31 -1.47 -9.17
N LEU A 185 -21.82 -1.75 -10.37
CA LEU A 185 -21.33 -1.25 -11.68
C LEU A 185 -20.72 0.18 -11.65
N ASP A 186 -21.40 1.13 -11.02
CA ASP A 186 -20.98 2.53 -10.90
C ASP A 186 -19.59 2.75 -10.24
N TRP A 187 -19.02 1.75 -9.57
CA TRP A 187 -17.65 1.81 -9.07
C TRP A 187 -16.64 2.10 -10.19
N ILE A 188 -16.91 1.60 -11.41
CA ILE A 188 -16.05 1.75 -12.59
C ILE A 188 -16.73 2.53 -13.73
N ASN A 189 -18.07 2.50 -13.88
CA ASN A 189 -18.73 3.10 -15.05
C ASN A 189 -20.04 3.87 -14.74
N VAL A 190 -19.98 4.86 -13.85
CA VAL A 190 -21.16 5.65 -13.43
C VAL A 190 -21.64 6.67 -14.46
N SER A 191 -20.72 7.45 -15.05
CA SER A 191 -21.11 8.58 -15.91
C SER A 191 -20.00 9.01 -16.87
N LEU A 192 -20.35 9.92 -17.77
CA LEU A 192 -19.42 10.53 -18.73
C LEU A 192 -19.10 11.97 -18.34
N VAL A 193 -17.85 12.39 -18.55
CA VAL A 193 -17.41 13.76 -18.28
C VAL A 193 -16.79 14.39 -19.51
N ARG A 194 -17.31 15.58 -19.86
CA ARG A 194 -17.02 16.35 -21.09
C ARG A 194 -15.68 17.11 -21.08
N SER A 195 -14.84 16.88 -20.08
CA SER A 195 -13.63 17.67 -19.84
C SER A 195 -12.55 16.77 -19.25
N PRO A 196 -11.78 16.06 -20.09
CA PRO A 196 -10.68 15.21 -19.64
C PRO A 196 -9.56 16.01 -18.95
N SER A 197 -9.58 17.35 -19.02
CA SER A 197 -8.67 18.24 -18.28
C SER A 197 -9.02 18.39 -16.79
N LEU A 198 -10.16 17.88 -16.33
CA LEU A 198 -10.49 17.85 -14.92
C LEU A 198 -9.60 16.86 -14.17
N SER A 199 -9.21 17.25 -12.96
CA SER A 199 -8.38 16.42 -12.10
C SER A 199 -9.26 15.53 -11.23
N TYR A 200 -9.22 14.21 -11.48
CA TYR A 200 -9.87 13.20 -10.63
C TYR A 200 -8.87 12.13 -10.20
N SER A 201 -9.24 11.38 -9.17
CA SER A 201 -8.46 10.24 -8.67
C SER A 201 -8.38 9.12 -9.71
N PHE A 202 -7.43 8.21 -9.48
CA PHE A 202 -7.31 6.94 -10.20
C PHE A 202 -7.30 5.79 -9.21
N TYR A 203 -7.73 4.62 -9.65
CA TYR A 203 -7.50 3.39 -8.91
C TYR A 203 -6.13 2.83 -9.23
N ALA A 204 -5.41 2.37 -8.22
CA ALA A 204 -4.13 1.69 -8.36
C ALA A 204 -4.31 0.21 -7.99
N LEU A 205 -3.65 -0.69 -8.72
CA LEU A 205 -3.58 -2.11 -8.43
C LEU A 205 -2.14 -2.59 -8.52
N SER A 206 -1.70 -3.35 -7.52
CA SER A 206 -0.38 -3.96 -7.52
C SER A 206 -0.30 -5.15 -8.49
N ALA A 207 0.91 -5.47 -8.94
CA ALA A 207 1.20 -6.84 -9.41
C ALA A 207 0.98 -7.86 -8.28
N PRO A 208 0.82 -9.17 -8.58
CA PRO A 208 0.69 -10.20 -7.56
C PRO A 208 1.88 -10.18 -6.60
N ILE A 209 1.57 -10.15 -5.30
CA ILE A 209 2.54 -10.23 -4.21
C ILE A 209 2.43 -11.63 -3.61
N THR A 210 3.55 -12.31 -3.46
CA THR A 210 3.62 -13.60 -2.77
C THR A 210 3.93 -13.38 -1.30
N VAL A 211 3.15 -13.99 -0.42
CA VAL A 211 3.43 -13.97 1.02
C VAL A 211 4.72 -14.73 1.29
N THR A 212 5.75 -14.01 1.74
CA THR A 212 7.03 -14.59 2.14
C THR A 212 7.16 -14.61 3.66
N SER A 213 8.05 -15.46 4.16
CA SER A 213 8.41 -15.44 5.57
C SER A 213 9.12 -14.12 5.87
N VAL A 214 8.51 -13.27 6.69
CA VAL A 214 9.21 -12.11 7.24
C VAL A 214 10.36 -12.63 8.10
N PRO A 215 11.63 -12.27 7.83
CA PRO A 215 12.73 -12.58 8.74
C PRO A 215 12.40 -11.97 10.10
N GLU A 216 12.38 -12.76 11.17
CA GLU A 216 11.91 -12.27 12.46
C GLU A 216 12.60 -10.95 12.85
N PRO A 217 11.82 -9.88 13.10
CA PRO A 217 12.38 -8.56 13.34
C PRO A 217 12.95 -8.52 14.76
N SER A 218 14.25 -8.79 14.92
CA SER A 218 15.12 -8.37 16.04
C SER A 218 14.66 -8.70 17.48
N SER A 219 13.49 -9.28 17.68
CA SER A 219 12.80 -9.41 18.96
C SER A 219 13.40 -10.57 19.75
N LEU A 220 13.83 -11.62 19.06
CA LEU A 220 14.70 -12.65 19.60
C LEU A 220 16.05 -12.09 20.04
N ALA A 221 16.62 -11.12 19.33
CA ALA A 221 17.89 -10.51 19.72
C ALA A 221 17.74 -9.68 21.01
N VAL A 222 16.65 -8.94 21.18
CA VAL A 222 16.36 -8.19 22.42
C VAL A 222 16.06 -9.13 23.59
N LEU A 223 15.31 -10.21 23.37
CA LEU A 223 15.05 -11.23 24.40
C LEU A 223 16.35 -11.96 24.81
N ALA A 224 17.21 -12.29 23.85
CA ALA A 224 18.52 -12.89 24.09
C ALA A 224 19.45 -11.94 24.87
N MET A 225 19.47 -10.66 24.53
CA MET A 225 20.23 -9.63 25.26
C MET A 225 19.69 -9.43 26.69
N GLY A 226 18.37 -9.44 26.88
CA GLY A 226 17.74 -9.33 28.20
C GLY A 226 18.12 -10.47 29.15
N THR A 227 18.18 -11.71 28.65
CA THR A 227 18.58 -12.87 29.44
C THR A 227 20.10 -12.89 29.76
N LEU A 228 20.94 -12.40 28.86
CA LEU A 228 22.38 -12.21 29.08
C LEU A 228 22.67 -11.16 30.18
N CYS A 229 21.94 -10.05 30.21
CA CYS A 229 22.05 -9.05 31.27
C CYS A 229 21.62 -9.55 32.65
N LEU A 230 20.61 -10.43 32.72
CA LEU A 230 20.15 -11.01 33.98
C LEU A 230 21.12 -12.06 34.54
N THR A 231 21.74 -12.85 33.67
CA THR A 231 22.72 -13.87 34.08
C THR A 231 24.07 -13.27 34.48
N SER A 232 24.52 -12.21 33.81
CA SER A 232 25.75 -11.47 34.18
C SER A 232 25.58 -10.75 35.53
N ARG A 233 24.41 -10.14 35.77
CA ARG A 233 24.09 -9.47 37.05
C ARG A 233 24.03 -10.45 38.22
N ARG A 234 23.51 -11.67 38.02
CA ARG A 234 23.51 -12.74 39.05
C ARG A 234 24.92 -13.24 39.36
N ARG A 235 25.81 -13.32 38.38
CA ARG A 235 27.22 -13.73 38.58
C ARG A 235 28.00 -12.70 39.40
N SER A 236 27.84 -11.41 39.09
CA SER A 236 28.48 -10.32 39.85
C SER A 236 28.02 -10.28 41.31
N GLN A 237 26.72 -10.48 41.58
CA GLN A 237 26.18 -10.54 42.94
C GLN A 237 26.69 -11.74 43.76
N ARG A 238 26.89 -12.90 43.13
CA ARG A 238 27.46 -14.09 43.78
C ARG A 238 28.95 -13.92 44.11
N GLN A 239 29.71 -13.27 43.24
CA GLN A 239 31.13 -12.97 43.50
C GLN A 239 31.30 -12.00 44.67
N LYS A 240 30.46 -10.94 44.75
CA LYS A 240 30.49 -10.01 45.89
C LYS A 240 30.12 -10.68 47.22
N ARG A 241 29.16 -11.61 47.22
CA ARG A 241 28.78 -12.36 48.45
C ARG A 241 29.86 -13.34 48.92
N ARG A 242 30.64 -13.96 48.03
CA ARG A 242 31.75 -14.84 48.41
C ARG A 242 32.95 -14.08 48.99
N ALA A 243 33.19 -12.84 48.57
CA ALA A 243 34.27 -12.01 49.11
C ALA A 243 33.99 -11.53 50.54
N VAL A 244 32.73 -11.42 50.96
CA VAL A 244 32.33 -10.95 52.30
C VAL A 244 32.31 -12.08 53.34
N SER A 245 32.35 -13.36 52.93
CA SER A 245 32.41 -14.52 53.83
C SER A 245 33.82 -15.09 54.02
N ALA A 246 34.85 -14.36 53.57
CA ALA A 246 36.27 -14.75 53.67
C ALA A 246 37.09 -13.81 54.57
N GLU A 247 36.44 -12.91 55.31
CA GLU A 247 36.97 -12.22 56.50
C GLU A 247 36.39 -12.88 57.76
#